data_AF-A0A2H6N1D8-F1
#
_entry.id   AF-A0A2H6N1D8-F1
#
_cell.length_a   1.000
_cell.length_b   1.000
_cell.length_c   1.000
_cell.angle_alpha   90.00
_cell.angle_beta   90.00
_cell.angle_gamma   90.00
#
_symmetry.space_group_name_H-M   'P 1'
#
loop_
_entity.id
_entity.type
_entity.pdbx_description
1 polymer ?
#
loop_
_entity_poly.entity_id
_entity_poly.type
_entity_poly.pdbx_seq_one_letter_code
_entity_poly.pdbx_strand_id
1 'polypeptide(L)'
;LEGYTVDYTAPHPGLQGGQMFFNAVKEGDIVIFASDDEQDRILWVQAMYRATGQSYKPVPVGQAQKMNPKGSNTHTDLSQNADHAQKHDMDEFISANPCTFDHAALFRVLQRQTLDHRLNDSYSCLGWFSPGQVFVLDEYCARYGVRGCHRHLCYLNELMEHSENGAVIDPTLLHYSFAFCASHVHGNRYFNTQ
;
A
#
# COMPACT_ATOMS: atom_id res chain seq x y z
N LEU A 1 17.09 5.98 -28.30
CA LEU A 1 15.81 5.39 -28.76
C LEU A 1 14.82 6.47 -29.23
N GLU A 2 15.29 7.65 -29.63
CA GLU A 2 14.40 8.75 -30.00
C GLU A 2 13.62 8.44 -31.29
N GLY A 3 12.29 8.50 -31.21
CA GLY A 3 11.36 8.16 -32.29
C GLY A 3 11.07 6.68 -32.48
N TYR A 4 11.59 5.79 -31.61
CA TYR A 4 11.17 4.39 -31.59
C TYR A 4 9.92 4.22 -30.71
N THR A 5 9.06 3.28 -31.05
CA THR A 5 8.01 2.74 -30.16
C THR A 5 8.26 1.27 -29.92
N VAL A 6 8.16 0.81 -28.68
CA VAL A 6 8.26 -0.60 -28.30
C VAL A 6 6.87 -1.22 -28.18
N ASP A 7 6.70 -2.46 -28.65
CA ASP A 7 5.48 -3.24 -28.40
C ASP A 7 5.77 -4.75 -28.27
N TYR A 8 4.83 -5.46 -27.64
CA TYR A 8 4.84 -6.91 -27.56
C TYR A 8 4.51 -7.51 -28.93
N THR A 9 5.16 -8.61 -29.28
CA THR A 9 4.86 -9.30 -30.54
C THR A 9 4.77 -10.81 -30.37
N ALA A 10 4.09 -11.46 -31.31
CA ALA A 10 3.97 -12.90 -31.32
C ALA A 10 5.33 -13.55 -31.62
N PRO A 11 5.54 -14.83 -31.21
CA PRO A 11 6.71 -15.58 -31.61
C PRO A 11 6.86 -15.60 -33.13
N HIS A 12 8.05 -15.24 -33.62
CA HIS A 12 8.34 -15.24 -35.04
C HIS A 12 8.92 -16.60 -35.45
N PRO A 13 8.22 -17.39 -36.29
CA PRO A 13 8.74 -18.67 -36.76
C PRO A 13 9.98 -18.43 -37.62
N GLY A 14 11.14 -18.88 -37.14
CA GLY A 14 12.42 -18.78 -37.87
C GLY A 14 13.53 -18.02 -37.16
N LEU A 15 13.26 -17.31 -36.05
CA LEU A 15 14.30 -16.70 -35.21
C LEU A 15 14.70 -17.65 -34.08
N GLN A 16 15.99 -17.92 -33.94
CA GLN A 16 16.56 -18.73 -32.85
C GLN A 16 17.15 -17.82 -31.77
N GLY A 17 16.90 -18.12 -30.49
CA GLY A 17 17.58 -17.44 -29.36
C GLY A 17 16.68 -16.90 -28.24
N GLY A 18 15.35 -17.07 -28.31
CA GLY A 18 14.45 -16.74 -27.20
C GLY A 18 13.02 -17.23 -27.42
N GLN A 19 12.23 -17.32 -26.33
CA GLN A 19 10.83 -17.79 -26.38
C GLN A 19 9.82 -16.63 -26.46
N MET A 20 10.18 -15.48 -25.90
CA MET A 20 9.33 -14.30 -25.80
C MET A 20 9.89 -13.18 -26.68
N PHE A 21 9.01 -12.50 -27.43
CA PHE A 21 9.42 -11.51 -28.41
C PHE A 21 8.76 -10.15 -28.16
N PHE A 22 9.49 -9.10 -28.50
CA PHE A 22 9.02 -7.71 -28.55
C PHE A 22 9.80 -6.98 -29.66
N ASN A 23 9.24 -5.89 -30.17
CA ASN A 23 9.89 -5.11 -31.23
C ASN A 23 10.01 -3.64 -30.85
N ALA A 24 10.97 -2.95 -31.47
CA ALA A 24 11.05 -1.51 -31.51
C ALA A 24 10.89 -1.06 -32.96
N VAL A 25 9.92 -0.19 -33.21
CA VAL A 25 9.56 0.30 -34.54
C VAL A 25 9.85 1.79 -34.64
N LYS A 26 10.49 2.20 -35.73
CA LYS A 26 10.65 3.60 -36.15
C LYS A 26 10.39 3.65 -37.66
N GLU A 27 10.01 4.78 -38.23
CA GLU A 27 9.67 4.90 -39.66
C GLU A 27 10.63 4.12 -40.59
N GLY A 28 10.15 3.00 -41.14
CA GLY A 28 10.90 2.14 -42.07
C GLY A 28 11.89 1.15 -41.42
N ASP A 29 11.99 1.11 -40.09
CA ASP A 29 12.90 0.25 -39.34
C ASP A 29 12.16 -0.55 -38.25
N ILE A 30 12.45 -1.84 -38.18
CA ILE A 30 11.88 -2.76 -37.19
C ILE A 30 13.02 -3.58 -36.61
N VAL A 31 13.27 -3.40 -35.33
CA VAL A 31 14.23 -4.20 -34.57
C VAL A 31 13.45 -5.18 -33.72
N ILE A 32 13.71 -6.48 -33.89
CA ILE A 32 13.07 -7.54 -33.11
C ILE A 32 14.04 -8.01 -32.03
N PHE A 33 13.55 -8.10 -30.80
CA PHE A 33 14.25 -8.61 -29.64
C PHE A 33 13.60 -9.92 -29.18
N ALA A 34 14.40 -10.77 -28.54
CA ALA A 34 13.96 -12.01 -27.95
C ALA A 34 14.50 -12.12 -26.51
N SER A 35 13.71 -12.69 -25.61
CA SER A 35 14.13 -13.08 -24.26
C SER A 35 13.70 -14.54 -23.99
N ASP A 36 14.37 -15.19 -23.05
CA ASP A 36 14.07 -16.57 -22.66
C ASP A 36 12.86 -16.66 -21.72
N ASP A 37 12.59 -15.61 -20.94
CA ASP A 37 11.49 -15.56 -19.99
C ASP A 37 10.60 -14.31 -20.14
N GLU A 38 9.37 -14.44 -19.63
CA GLU A 38 8.34 -13.39 -19.69
C GLU A 38 8.67 -12.19 -18.79
N GLN A 39 9.32 -12.42 -17.65
CA GLN A 39 9.60 -11.34 -16.70
C GLN A 39 10.67 -10.39 -17.25
N ASP A 40 11.72 -10.94 -17.88
CA ASP A 40 12.75 -10.20 -18.58
C ASP A 40 12.16 -9.41 -19.75
N ARG A 41 11.25 -10.03 -20.54
CA ARG A 41 10.50 -9.30 -21.58
C ARG A 41 9.77 -8.08 -21.01
N ILE A 42 9.01 -8.27 -19.93
CA ILE A 42 8.24 -7.18 -19.31
C ILE A 42 9.18 -6.08 -18.81
N LEU A 43 10.30 -6.44 -18.19
CA LEU A 43 11.29 -5.49 -17.69
C LEU A 43 11.88 -4.64 -18.82
N TRP A 44 12.30 -5.28 -19.93
CA TRP A 44 12.86 -4.59 -21.08
C TRP A 44 11.84 -3.68 -21.78
N VAL A 45 10.61 -4.17 -21.99
CA VAL A 45 9.54 -3.35 -22.59
C VAL A 45 9.23 -2.13 -21.73
N GLN A 46 9.18 -2.26 -20.40
CA GLN A 46 8.96 -1.12 -19.50
C GLN A 46 10.12 -0.12 -19.52
N ALA A 47 11.37 -0.61 -19.54
CA ALA A 47 12.55 0.25 -19.64
C ALA A 47 12.56 1.02 -20.97
N MET A 48 12.28 0.34 -22.08
CA MET A 48 12.21 0.95 -23.40
C MET A 48 11.02 1.91 -23.55
N TYR A 49 9.85 1.59 -22.99
CA TYR A 49 8.70 2.50 -22.96
C TYR A 49 9.04 3.84 -22.30
N ARG A 50 9.75 3.80 -21.16
CA ARG A 50 10.21 5.02 -20.47
C ARG A 50 11.27 5.77 -21.28
N ALA A 51 12.20 5.06 -21.91
CA ALA A 51 13.28 5.65 -22.68
C ALA A 51 12.82 6.24 -24.03
N THR A 52 11.76 5.68 -24.62
CA THR A 52 11.18 6.15 -25.89
C THR A 52 10.23 7.32 -25.70
N GLY A 53 9.57 7.41 -24.54
CA GLY A 53 8.56 8.44 -24.29
C GLY A 53 7.33 8.31 -25.18
N GLN A 54 7.09 7.12 -25.75
CA GLN A 54 5.92 6.85 -26.58
C GLN A 54 4.61 7.14 -25.81
N SER A 55 3.59 7.61 -26.52
CA SER A 55 2.33 8.06 -25.91
C SER A 55 1.43 6.94 -25.41
N TYR A 56 1.49 5.76 -26.04
CA TYR A 56 0.67 4.61 -25.67
C TYR A 56 1.49 3.57 -24.89
N LYS A 57 0.89 3.01 -23.84
CA LYS A 57 1.50 1.95 -23.04
C LYS A 57 1.39 0.61 -23.79
N PRO A 58 2.50 -0.13 -24.00
CA PRO A 58 2.46 -1.48 -24.56
C PRO A 58 1.63 -2.41 -23.70
N VAL A 59 0.78 -3.24 -24.30
CA VAL A 59 -0.10 -4.18 -23.58
C VAL A 59 0.30 -5.62 -23.92
N PRO A 60 0.60 -6.49 -22.93
CA PRO A 60 0.86 -7.89 -23.19
C PRO A 60 -0.32 -8.55 -23.89
N VAL A 61 -0.05 -9.31 -24.94
CA VAL A 61 -1.06 -10.01 -25.76
C VAL A 61 -1.97 -10.95 -24.96
N GLY A 62 -1.56 -11.37 -23.75
CA GLY A 62 -2.38 -12.18 -22.83
C GLY A 62 -3.36 -11.39 -21.94
N GLN A 63 -3.18 -10.07 -21.78
CA GLN A 63 -4.06 -9.24 -20.93
C GLN A 63 -5.16 -8.52 -21.73
N ALA A 64 -4.97 -8.33 -23.04
CA ALA A 64 -5.93 -7.63 -23.90
C ALA A 64 -7.29 -8.37 -24.06
N GLN A 65 -7.38 -9.65 -23.72
CA GLN A 65 -8.65 -10.40 -23.74
C GLN A 65 -9.46 -10.31 -22.44
N LYS A 66 -8.96 -9.67 -21.37
CA LYS A 66 -9.63 -9.60 -20.06
C LYS A 66 -10.25 -8.24 -19.71
N MET A 67 -10.46 -7.34 -20.68
CA MET A 67 -11.31 -6.15 -20.47
C MET A 67 -12.77 -6.41 -20.91
N ASN A 68 -13.48 -7.15 -20.03
CA ASN A 68 -14.94 -7.18 -19.71
C ASN A 68 -16.02 -7.58 -20.75
N PRO A 69 -17.25 -8.03 -20.34
CA PRO A 69 -17.82 -8.06 -18.97
C PRO A 69 -18.50 -9.38 -18.51
N LYS A 70 -18.61 -9.55 -17.18
CA LYS A 70 -19.50 -10.47 -16.40
C LYS A 70 -19.31 -11.99 -16.58
N GLY A 71 -18.99 -12.66 -15.47
CA GLY A 71 -19.26 -14.09 -15.30
C GLY A 71 -18.35 -14.77 -14.28
N SER A 72 -18.91 -15.17 -13.14
CA SER A 72 -18.33 -16.13 -12.20
C SER A 72 -17.82 -17.38 -12.93
N ASN A 73 -16.58 -17.82 -12.64
CA ASN A 73 -16.35 -19.15 -12.09
C ASN A 73 -14.88 -19.40 -11.74
N THR A 74 -14.73 -20.01 -10.58
CA THR A 74 -13.58 -20.71 -10.02
C THR A 74 -12.91 -21.66 -11.00
N HIS A 75 -11.59 -21.60 -11.14
CA HIS A 75 -10.76 -22.79 -11.26
C HIS A 75 -9.35 -22.51 -10.71
N THR A 76 -8.98 -23.35 -9.75
CA THR A 76 -7.70 -23.47 -9.07
C THR A 76 -6.59 -23.89 -10.02
N ASP A 77 -5.46 -23.19 -10.00
CA ASP A 77 -4.13 -23.79 -10.18
C ASP A 77 -3.18 -23.15 -9.16
N LEU A 78 -3.13 -23.79 -7.99
CA LEU A 78 -2.10 -23.59 -6.97
C LEU A 78 -0.79 -24.12 -7.53
N SER A 79 0.20 -23.26 -7.82
CA SER A 79 1.64 -23.57 -7.64
C SER A 79 2.64 -22.46 -7.97
N GLN A 80 2.28 -21.26 -8.43
CA GLN A 80 3.30 -20.25 -8.82
C GLN A 80 3.07 -18.79 -8.37
N ASN A 81 2.14 -18.54 -7.45
CA ASN A 81 1.64 -17.16 -7.20
C ASN A 81 2.09 -16.49 -5.91
N ALA A 82 3.08 -16.99 -5.16
CA ALA A 82 3.49 -16.32 -3.92
C ALA A 82 4.02 -14.89 -4.17
N ASP A 83 4.71 -14.65 -5.29
CA ASP A 83 5.29 -13.33 -5.61
C ASP A 83 4.40 -12.46 -6.52
N HIS A 84 3.57 -13.06 -7.38
CA HIS A 84 2.66 -12.32 -8.26
C HIS A 84 1.33 -11.95 -7.60
N ALA A 85 0.87 -12.70 -6.58
CA ALA A 85 -0.34 -12.37 -5.84
C ALA A 85 -0.20 -11.06 -5.05
N GLN A 86 0.98 -10.75 -4.51
CA GLN A 86 1.19 -9.48 -3.80
C GLN A 86 1.09 -8.25 -4.70
N LYS A 87 1.48 -8.35 -5.98
CA LYS A 87 1.40 -7.21 -6.91
C LYS A 87 -0.01 -6.94 -7.39
N HIS A 88 -0.78 -7.97 -7.74
CA HIS A 88 -2.15 -7.78 -8.25
C HIS A 88 -3.13 -7.37 -7.14
N ASP A 89 -2.87 -7.73 -5.88
CA ASP A 89 -3.71 -7.37 -4.73
C ASP A 89 -3.52 -5.89 -4.33
N MET A 90 -2.29 -5.39 -4.40
CA MET A 90 -1.98 -3.98 -4.04
C MET A 90 -2.60 -2.96 -4.99
N ASP A 91 -2.72 -3.27 -6.30
CA ASP A 91 -3.32 -2.35 -7.27
C ASP A 91 -4.81 -2.07 -6.97
N GLU A 92 -5.53 -3.03 -6.39
CA GLU A 92 -6.90 -2.84 -5.93
C GLU A 92 -6.96 -1.86 -4.75
N PHE A 93 -6.08 -2.00 -3.76
CA PHE A 93 -6.02 -1.08 -2.62
C PHE A 93 -5.57 0.33 -3.01
N ILE A 94 -4.65 0.46 -3.97
CA ILE A 94 -4.17 1.75 -4.46
C ILE A 94 -5.24 2.48 -5.29
N SER A 95 -6.05 1.73 -6.05
CA SER A 95 -7.10 2.31 -6.90
C SER A 95 -8.46 2.46 -6.20
N ALA A 96 -8.63 1.87 -5.01
CA ALA A 96 -9.85 1.98 -4.24
C ALA A 96 -10.15 3.43 -3.83
N ASN A 97 -11.43 3.79 -3.81
CA ASN A 97 -11.86 5.09 -3.34
C ASN A 97 -11.69 5.16 -1.81
N PRO A 98 -10.83 6.05 -1.27
CA PRO A 98 -10.61 6.11 0.17
C PRO A 98 -11.90 6.43 0.94
N CYS A 99 -12.81 7.21 0.38
CA CYS A 99 -14.03 7.64 1.05
C CYS A 99 -15.04 6.51 1.35
N THR A 100 -14.84 5.30 0.80
CA THR A 100 -15.75 4.17 1.03
C THR A 100 -15.36 3.30 2.23
N PHE A 101 -14.22 3.57 2.85
CA PHE A 101 -13.72 2.75 3.96
C PHE A 101 -14.16 3.29 5.34
N ASP A 102 -14.29 2.38 6.31
CA ASP A 102 -14.40 2.75 7.72
C ASP A 102 -13.02 3.16 8.26
N HIS A 103 -12.74 4.45 8.15
CA HIS A 103 -11.49 5.02 8.62
C HIS A 103 -11.31 4.97 10.14
N ALA A 104 -12.39 4.88 10.93
CA ALA A 104 -12.29 4.74 12.37
C ALA A 104 -11.78 3.34 12.75
N ALA A 105 -12.26 2.30 12.06
CA ALA A 105 -11.77 0.93 12.21
C ALA A 105 -10.33 0.76 11.68
N LEU A 106 -10.05 1.28 10.48
CA LEU A 106 -8.69 1.24 9.90
C LEU A 106 -7.67 1.98 10.77
N PHE A 107 -8.05 3.15 11.31
CA PHE A 107 -7.17 3.89 12.22
C PHE A 107 -6.85 3.11 13.49
N ARG A 108 -7.83 2.38 14.06
CA ARG A 108 -7.60 1.54 15.24
C ARG A 108 -6.52 0.48 14.95
N VAL A 109 -6.60 -0.18 13.80
CA VAL A 109 -5.59 -1.17 13.37
C VAL A 109 -4.23 -0.50 13.20
N LEU A 110 -4.17 0.64 12.49
CA LEU A 110 -2.94 1.40 12.27
C LEU A 110 -2.28 1.82 13.59
N GLN A 111 -3.06 2.38 14.52
CA GLN A 111 -2.58 2.84 15.83
C GLN A 111 -2.07 1.67 16.66
N ARG A 112 -2.80 0.55 16.71
CA ARG A 112 -2.37 -0.67 17.42
C ARG A 112 -1.03 -1.18 16.88
N GLN A 113 -0.93 -1.39 15.57
CA GLN A 113 0.30 -1.89 14.95
C GLN A 113 1.48 -0.94 15.14
N THR A 114 1.24 0.37 15.14
CA THR A 114 2.26 1.38 15.45
C THR A 114 2.72 1.25 16.90
N LEU A 115 1.81 1.00 17.83
CA LEU A 115 2.12 0.81 19.25
C LEU A 115 2.87 -0.50 19.49
N ASP A 116 2.41 -1.60 18.90
CA ASP A 116 3.06 -2.90 18.97
C ASP A 116 4.51 -2.79 18.50
N HIS A 117 4.73 -2.18 17.33
CA HIS A 117 6.08 -1.94 16.82
C HIS A 117 6.90 -1.07 17.79
N ARG A 118 6.29 -0.02 18.35
CA ARG A 118 6.97 0.90 19.25
C ARG A 118 7.38 0.26 20.56
N LEU A 119 6.53 -0.58 21.15
CA LEU A 119 6.79 -1.28 22.41
C LEU A 119 7.85 -2.37 22.29
N ASN A 120 8.05 -2.90 21.07
CA ASN A 120 9.13 -3.83 20.78
C ASN A 120 10.51 -3.15 20.63
N ASP A 121 10.57 -1.81 20.56
CA ASP A 121 11.82 -1.05 20.50
C ASP A 121 12.37 -0.80 21.92
N SER A 122 13.52 -1.41 22.22
CA SER A 122 14.33 -1.35 23.46
C SER A 122 13.80 -0.45 24.59
N TYR A 123 12.80 -0.90 25.37
CA TYR A 123 12.28 -0.42 26.67
C TYR A 123 12.12 1.10 26.93
N SER A 124 12.37 1.97 25.96
CA SER A 124 12.57 3.41 26.18
C SER A 124 11.33 4.24 25.85
N CYS A 125 10.34 3.64 25.17
CA CYS A 125 9.17 4.37 24.73
C CYS A 125 8.08 4.45 25.81
N LEU A 126 7.96 3.46 26.71
CA LEU A 126 6.94 3.40 27.76
C LEU A 126 5.50 3.64 27.25
N GLY A 127 5.23 3.21 26.01
CA GLY A 127 3.97 3.45 25.30
C GLY A 127 3.92 4.73 24.48
N TRP A 128 4.83 5.69 24.66
CA TRP A 128 4.88 6.93 23.88
C TRP A 128 5.30 6.69 22.43
N PHE A 129 4.49 7.22 21.52
CA PHE A 129 4.85 7.33 20.11
C PHE A 129 6.01 8.31 19.92
N SER A 130 6.86 8.05 18.91
CA SER A 130 7.86 9.02 18.47
C SER A 130 7.18 10.23 17.79
N PRO A 131 7.85 11.39 17.68
CA PRO A 131 7.29 12.55 16.97
C PRO A 131 6.85 12.23 15.54
N GLY A 132 7.61 11.38 14.82
CA GLY A 132 7.24 10.94 13.47
C GLY A 132 6.00 10.06 13.42
N GLN A 133 5.83 9.16 14.40
CA GLN A 133 4.62 8.33 14.51
C GLN A 133 3.39 9.18 14.83
N VAL A 134 3.51 10.13 15.77
CA VAL A 134 2.43 11.07 16.11
C VAL A 134 2.01 11.86 14.86
N PHE A 135 2.98 12.40 14.12
CA PHE A 135 2.73 13.14 12.88
C PHE A 135 1.92 12.32 11.87
N VAL A 136 2.32 11.08 11.59
CA VAL A 136 1.61 10.21 10.63
C VAL A 136 0.19 9.90 11.09
N LEU A 137 0.01 9.59 12.37
CA LEU A 137 -1.31 9.30 12.94
C LEU A 137 -2.23 10.53 12.91
N ASP A 138 -1.69 11.71 13.23
CA ASP A 138 -2.43 12.98 13.18
C ASP A 138 -2.84 13.35 11.75
N GLU A 139 -1.93 13.21 10.79
CA GLU A 139 -2.22 13.43 9.36
C GLU A 139 -3.32 12.51 8.83
N TYR A 140 -3.30 11.21 9.21
CA TYR A 140 -4.37 10.29 8.85
C TYR A 140 -5.72 10.77 9.39
N CYS A 141 -5.76 11.20 10.64
CA CYS A 141 -6.99 11.65 11.29
C CYS A 141 -7.52 12.94 10.68
N ALA A 142 -6.64 13.89 10.37
CA ALA A 142 -6.99 15.13 9.70
C ALA A 142 -7.56 14.87 8.30
N ARG A 143 -6.96 13.94 7.55
CA ARG A 143 -7.38 13.60 6.18
C ARG A 143 -8.73 12.89 6.14
N TYR A 144 -8.98 11.97 7.07
CA TYR A 144 -10.13 11.07 7.01
C TYR A 144 -11.19 11.30 8.10
N GLY A 145 -11.05 12.38 8.88
CA GLY A 145 -12.06 12.80 9.85
C GLY A 145 -12.18 11.92 11.10
N VAL A 146 -11.10 11.22 11.49
CA VAL A 146 -11.10 10.38 12.70
C VAL A 146 -11.03 11.28 13.94
N ARG A 147 -12.06 11.22 14.79
CA ARG A 147 -12.21 12.12 15.94
C ARG A 147 -11.16 11.84 17.03
N GLY A 148 -10.62 12.90 17.63
CA GLY A 148 -9.62 12.80 18.71
C GLY A 148 -10.00 11.86 19.85
N CYS A 149 -11.25 11.93 20.33
CA CYS A 149 -11.71 11.08 21.44
C CYS A 149 -11.66 9.58 21.08
N HIS A 150 -12.04 9.21 19.85
CA HIS A 150 -11.93 7.83 19.36
C HIS A 150 -10.49 7.32 19.39
N ARG A 151 -9.54 8.17 18.97
CA ARG A 151 -8.11 7.84 18.98
C ARG A 151 -7.59 7.57 20.39
N HIS A 152 -7.97 8.41 21.35
CA HIS A 152 -7.54 8.25 22.75
C HIS A 152 -8.22 7.05 23.43
N LEU A 153 -9.48 6.76 23.13
CA LEU A 153 -10.16 5.56 23.63
C LEU A 153 -9.51 4.27 23.10
N CYS A 154 -9.24 4.20 21.79
CA CYS A 154 -8.51 3.08 21.21
C CYS A 154 -7.12 2.96 21.86
N TYR A 155 -6.39 4.06 21.98
CA TYR A 155 -5.05 4.05 22.58
C TYR A 155 -5.05 3.57 24.03
N LEU A 156 -5.99 4.05 24.85
CA LEU A 156 -6.16 3.59 26.24
C LEU A 156 -6.42 2.09 26.30
N ASN A 157 -7.29 1.56 25.43
CA ASN A 157 -7.56 0.13 25.37
C ASN A 157 -6.27 -0.66 25.11
N GLU A 158 -5.50 -0.27 24.10
CA GLU A 158 -4.27 -0.98 23.76
C GLU A 158 -3.18 -0.81 24.85
N LEU A 159 -3.04 0.38 25.44
CA LEU A 159 -2.09 0.62 26.53
C LEU A 159 -2.41 -0.23 27.77
N MET A 160 -3.69 -0.35 28.13
CA MET A 160 -4.13 -1.19 29.24
C MET A 160 -3.89 -2.67 28.95
N GLU A 161 -4.22 -3.15 27.74
CA GLU A 161 -3.99 -4.53 27.33
C GLU A 161 -2.49 -4.89 27.39
N HIS A 162 -1.62 -4.01 26.90
CA HIS A 162 -0.17 -4.20 26.99
C HIS A 162 0.34 -4.17 28.44
N SER A 163 -0.21 -3.27 29.26
CA SER A 163 0.12 -3.20 30.70
C SER A 163 -0.27 -4.49 31.43
N GLU A 164 -1.46 -5.04 31.15
CA GLU A 164 -1.91 -6.32 31.70
C GLU A 164 -1.02 -7.48 31.24
N ASN A 165 -0.48 -7.41 30.03
CA ASN A 165 0.47 -8.37 29.48
C ASN A 165 1.93 -8.15 29.92
N GLY A 166 2.18 -7.25 30.87
CA GLY A 166 3.49 -7.03 31.49
C GLY A 166 4.38 -5.99 30.81
N ALA A 167 3.89 -5.25 29.81
CA ALA A 167 4.61 -4.11 29.28
C ALA A 167 4.66 -2.96 30.29
N VAL A 168 5.79 -2.28 30.38
CA VAL A 168 5.91 -1.07 31.22
C VAL A 168 5.37 0.12 30.44
N ILE A 169 4.25 0.67 30.90
CA ILE A 169 3.59 1.84 30.32
C ILE A 169 3.73 3.03 31.27
N ASP A 170 4.01 4.22 30.74
CA ASP A 170 4.06 5.45 31.52
C ASP A 170 2.65 5.81 32.04
N PRO A 171 2.42 5.86 33.36
CA PRO A 171 1.10 6.23 33.91
C PRO A 171 0.67 7.65 33.50
N THR A 172 1.62 8.56 33.22
CA THR A 172 1.33 9.91 32.74
C THR A 172 0.60 9.88 31.40
N LEU A 173 0.96 8.95 30.52
CA LEU A 173 0.34 8.77 29.21
C LEU A 173 -1.11 8.30 29.31
N LEU A 174 -1.37 7.36 30.23
CA LEU A 174 -2.73 6.90 30.56
C LEU A 174 -3.58 8.06 31.09
N HIS A 175 -3.05 8.83 32.05
CA HIS A 175 -3.73 9.99 32.61
C HIS A 175 -4.04 11.05 31.55
N TYR A 176 -3.08 11.37 30.67
CA TYR A 176 -3.26 12.33 29.59
C TYR A 176 -4.39 11.90 28.65
N SER A 177 -4.36 10.64 28.20
CA SER A 177 -5.39 10.12 27.28
C SER A 177 -6.76 10.03 27.94
N PHE A 178 -6.82 9.63 29.20
CA PHE A 178 -8.07 9.63 29.97
C PHE A 178 -8.62 11.05 30.14
N ALA A 179 -7.79 12.01 30.53
CA ALA A 179 -8.19 13.41 30.71
C ALA A 179 -8.75 14.01 29.41
N PHE A 180 -8.15 13.67 28.25
CA PHE A 180 -8.66 14.05 26.94
C PHE A 180 -10.06 13.47 26.67
N CYS A 181 -10.26 12.17 26.90
CA CYS A 181 -11.58 11.55 26.73
C CYS A 181 -12.61 12.12 27.70
N ALA A 182 -12.22 12.35 28.96
CA ALA A 182 -13.08 12.92 29.98
C ALA A 182 -13.50 14.35 29.64
N SER A 183 -12.59 15.20 29.14
CA SER A 183 -12.92 16.57 28.73
C SER A 183 -13.84 16.60 27.50
N HIS A 184 -13.74 15.60 26.62
CA HIS A 184 -14.66 15.45 25.49
C HIS A 184 -16.11 15.20 25.94
N VAL A 185 -16.30 14.37 26.98
CA VAL A 185 -17.64 14.03 27.51
C VAL A 185 -18.20 15.14 28.38
N HIS A 186 -17.39 15.70 29.27
CA HIS A 186 -17.84 16.65 30.30
C HIS A 186 -17.70 18.12 29.88
N GLY A 187 -17.08 18.41 28.74
CA GLY A 187 -16.71 19.75 28.30
C GLY A 187 -15.46 20.27 29.03
N ASN A 188 -14.74 21.20 28.40
CA ASN A 188 -13.59 21.86 29.02
C ASN A 188 -14.07 22.72 30.20
N ARG A 189 -13.92 22.20 31.43
CA ARG A 189 -13.96 23.03 32.63
C ARG A 189 -12.66 23.82 32.69
N TYR A 190 -12.63 24.99 32.07
CA TYR A 190 -11.63 26.00 32.40
C TYR A 190 -11.72 26.25 33.91
N PHE A 191 -10.80 25.69 34.69
CA PHE A 191 -10.52 26.23 36.01
C PHE A 191 -9.89 27.61 35.78
N ASN A 192 -10.72 28.64 35.70
CA ASN A 192 -10.30 29.99 36.04
C ASN A 192 -9.91 29.95 37.52
N THR A 193 -8.64 29.63 37.80
CA THR A 193 -8.01 29.99 39.07
C THR A 193 -7.93 31.51 39.11
N GLN A 194 -8.61 32.08 40.11
CA GLN A 194 -8.43 33.45 40.57
C GLN A 194 -6.98 33.70 40.98
#